data_AF-A0A9K3I910-F1
#
_entry.id   AF-A0A9K3I910-F1
#
_cell.length_a   1.000
_cell.length_b   1.000
_cell.length_c   1.000
_cell.angle_alpha   90.00
_cell.angle_beta   90.00
_cell.angle_gamma   90.00
#
_symmetry.space_group_name_H-M   'P 1'
#
loop_
_entity.id
_entity.type
_entity.pdbx_description
1 polymer ?
#
loop_
_entity_poly.entity_id
_entity_poly.type
_entity_poly.pdbx_seq_one_letter_code
_entity_poly.pdbx_strand_id
1 'polypeptide(L)'
;MGWVQYCLSRLMLVNNFGIGGVVADEVALRAASNSAKEVAAGSQIEWGKILNESYELAVQCVQTNYYVAKRMVERFIPVLESSDSPTIVNVSSSIGKLKVRDPTEMHA
;
A
#
# COMPACT_ATOMS: atom_id res chain seq x y z
N MET A 1 5.70 -36.42 -14.20
CA MET A 1 4.84 -36.18 -13.02
C MET A 1 5.43 -35.23 -11.96
N GLY A 2 6.76 -35.02 -11.87
CA GLY A 2 7.35 -34.18 -10.80
C GLY A 2 7.03 -32.68 -10.82
N TRP A 3 6.85 -32.06 -11.99
CA TRP A 3 6.61 -30.60 -12.08
C TRP A 3 5.21 -30.17 -11.59
N VAL A 4 4.20 -31.01 -11.83
CA VAL A 4 2.83 -30.75 -11.36
C VAL A 4 2.76 -30.87 -9.83
N GLN A 5 3.47 -31.84 -9.25
CA GLN A 5 3.57 -31.99 -7.78
C GLN A 5 4.32 -30.81 -7.14
N TYR A 6 5.40 -30.32 -7.77
CA TYR A 6 6.20 -29.20 -7.28
C TYR A 6 5.42 -27.88 -7.22
N CYS A 7 4.57 -27.61 -8.21
CA CYS A 7 3.68 -26.43 -8.17
C CYS A 7 2.56 -26.57 -7.13
N LEU A 8 2.17 -27.79 -6.77
CA LEU A 8 1.12 -28.05 -5.77
C LEU A 8 1.64 -28.03 -4.33
N SER A 9 2.95 -28.18 -4.10
CA SER A 9 3.53 -28.19 -2.75
C SER A 9 3.96 -26.81 -2.23
N ARG A 10 3.97 -25.78 -3.08
CA ARG A 10 4.35 -24.41 -2.70
C ARG A 10 3.17 -23.46 -2.68
N LEU A 11 2.82 -22.95 -1.50
CA LEU A 11 1.76 -21.98 -1.32
C LEU A 11 2.32 -20.56 -1.14
N MET A 12 1.72 -19.61 -1.86
CA MET A 12 2.02 -18.18 -1.74
C MET A 12 0.76 -17.41 -1.36
N LEU A 13 0.81 -16.69 -0.24
CA LEU A 13 -0.21 -15.71 0.14
C LEU A 13 0.30 -14.31 -0.21
N VAL A 14 -0.39 -13.62 -1.12
CA VAL A 14 -0.05 -12.24 -1.50
C VAL A 14 -1.14 -11.29 -1.00
N ASN A 15 -0.84 -10.54 0.06
CA ASN A 15 -1.72 -9.50 0.58
C ASN A 15 -1.49 -8.20 -0.20
N ASN A 16 -2.26 -8.00 -1.27
CA ASN A 16 -2.20 -6.81 -2.14
C ASN A 16 -3.42 -5.88 -2.03
N PHE A 17 -4.47 -6.29 -1.33
CA PHE A 17 -5.69 -5.49 -1.25
C PHE A 17 -5.45 -4.24 -0.39
N GLY A 18 -5.67 -3.06 -0.97
CA GLY A 18 -5.36 -1.79 -0.31
C GLY A 18 -6.05 -0.60 -0.99
N ILE A 19 -6.25 0.48 -0.22
CA ILE A 19 -6.73 1.78 -0.67
C ILE A 19 -5.80 2.89 -0.19
N GLY A 20 -5.84 4.05 -0.85
CA GLY A 20 -5.01 5.20 -0.47
C GLY A 20 -5.50 5.95 0.78
N GLY A 21 -6.79 5.82 1.13
CA GLY A 21 -7.38 6.60 2.23
C GLY A 21 -7.58 8.08 1.90
N VAL A 22 -7.62 8.42 0.61
CA VAL A 22 -7.78 9.79 0.09
C VAL A 22 -8.81 9.80 -1.04
N VAL A 23 -9.41 10.95 -1.28
CA VAL A 23 -10.22 11.22 -2.48
C VAL A 23 -9.59 12.38 -3.25
N ALA A 24 -9.54 12.29 -4.57
CA ALA A 24 -9.06 13.39 -5.39
C ALA A 24 -10.19 14.39 -5.66
N ASP A 25 -9.91 15.68 -5.47
CA ASP A 25 -10.72 16.76 -6.03
C ASP A 25 -10.58 16.72 -7.55
N GLU A 26 -11.68 16.42 -8.23
CA GLU A 26 -11.72 16.23 -9.68
C GLU A 26 -11.31 17.50 -10.43
N VAL A 27 -11.74 18.68 -9.95
CA VAL A 27 -11.48 19.96 -10.60
C VAL A 27 -9.99 20.30 -10.47
N ALA A 28 -9.44 20.16 -9.27
CA ALA A 28 -8.03 20.38 -8.98
C ALA A 28 -7.14 19.39 -9.76
N LEU A 29 -7.53 18.11 -9.81
CA LEU A 29 -6.81 17.08 -10.57
C LEU A 29 -6.82 17.39 -12.07
N ARG A 30 -7.96 17.83 -12.62
CA ARG A 30 -8.08 18.18 -14.03
C ARG A 30 -7.26 19.42 -14.38
N ALA A 31 -7.26 20.43 -13.51
CA ALA A 31 -6.41 21.61 -13.66
C ALA A 31 -4.91 21.26 -13.61
N ALA A 32 -4.50 20.39 -12.67
CA ALA A 32 -3.13 19.88 -12.58
C ALA A 32 -2.72 19.08 -13.82
N SER A 33 -3.61 18.24 -14.36
CA SER A 33 -3.36 17.45 -15.56
C SER A 33 -3.18 18.31 -16.82
N ASN A 34 -4.01 19.36 -16.96
CA ASN A 34 -3.91 20.27 -18.10
C ASN A 34 -2.62 21.12 -18.04
N SER A 35 -2.24 21.61 -16.86
CA SER A 35 -0.98 22.36 -16.67
C SER A 35 0.27 21.49 -16.85
N ALA A 36 0.23 20.22 -16.43
CA ALA A 36 1.32 19.27 -16.64
C ALA A 36 1.57 18.94 -18.13
N LYS A 37 0.56 19.11 -19.01
CA LYS A 37 0.73 18.97 -20.47
C LYS A 37 1.40 20.18 -21.12
N GLU A 38 1.30 21.36 -20.52
CA GLU A 38 1.88 22.61 -21.05
C GLU A 38 3.30 22.88 -20.53
N VAL A 39 3.68 22.31 -19.38
CA VAL A 39 5.01 22.51 -18.78
C VAL A 39 5.92 21.32 -19.10
N ALA A 40 6.99 21.58 -19.86
CA ALA A 40 8.09 20.63 -20.04
C ALA A 40 8.55 20.06 -18.68
N ALA A 41 8.50 18.73 -18.55
CA ALA A 41 9.00 17.90 -17.46
C ALA A 41 9.72 18.66 -16.32
N GLY A 42 8.97 19.12 -15.31
CA GLY A 42 9.60 19.82 -14.19
C GLY A 42 8.68 20.42 -13.12
N SER A 43 7.40 20.67 -13.40
CA SER A 43 6.46 21.10 -12.36
C SER A 43 6.08 19.91 -11.46
N GLN A 44 6.43 20.01 -10.17
CA GLN A 44 5.93 19.06 -9.17
C GLN A 44 4.42 19.30 -8.97
N ILE A 45 3.64 18.25 -9.14
CA ILE A 45 2.22 18.26 -8.77
C ILE A 45 2.14 18.36 -7.24
N GLU A 46 1.50 19.42 -6.75
CA GLU A 46 1.21 19.59 -5.33
C GLU A 46 0.04 18.70 -4.92
N TRP A 47 0.32 17.41 -4.70
CA TRP A 47 -0.70 16.40 -4.37
C TRP A 47 -1.55 16.75 -3.15
N GLY A 48 -1.01 17.48 -2.16
CA GLY A 48 -1.76 17.91 -0.98
C GLY A 48 -2.89 18.93 -1.26
N LYS A 49 -2.91 19.57 -2.44
CA LYS A 49 -4.03 20.42 -2.89
C LYS A 49 -5.09 19.67 -3.70
N ILE A 50 -4.79 18.42 -4.07
CA ILE A 50 -5.63 17.60 -4.93
C ILE A 50 -6.25 16.47 -4.12
N LEU A 51 -5.49 15.86 -3.22
CA LEU A 51 -5.93 14.73 -2.40
C LEU A 51 -6.49 15.26 -1.09
N ASN A 52 -7.73 14.90 -0.81
CA ASN A 52 -8.42 15.22 0.42
C ASN A 52 -8.50 13.98 1.32
N GLU A 53 -8.24 14.19 2.60
CA GLU A 53 -8.30 13.18 3.65
C GLU A 53 -9.55 13.41 4.51
N SER A 54 -10.19 12.34 4.95
CA SER A 54 -11.25 12.38 5.97
C SER A 54 -11.00 11.32 7.02
N TYR A 55 -11.59 11.51 8.21
CA TYR A 55 -11.48 10.52 9.28
C TYR A 55 -12.05 9.16 8.84
N GLU A 56 -13.17 9.15 8.13
CA GLU A 56 -13.83 7.95 7.63
C GLU A 56 -12.93 7.22 6.63
N LEU A 57 -12.28 7.95 5.71
CA LEU A 57 -11.33 7.38 4.76
C LEU A 57 -10.09 6.82 5.46
N ALA A 58 -9.59 7.50 6.50
CA ALA A 58 -8.48 7.00 7.30
C ALA A 58 -8.82 5.68 8.01
N VAL A 59 -10.00 5.59 8.63
CA VAL A 59 -10.50 4.36 9.26
C VAL A 59 -10.63 3.24 8.23
N GLN A 60 -11.22 3.51 7.07
CA GLN A 60 -11.34 2.53 5.99
C GLN A 60 -9.97 2.08 5.47
N CYS A 61 -9.01 2.99 5.36
CA CYS A 61 -7.65 2.72 4.91
C CYS A 61 -6.94 1.76 5.86
N VAL A 62 -6.96 2.03 7.17
CA VAL A 62 -6.36 1.14 8.18
C VAL A 62 -7.07 -0.21 8.20
N GLN A 63 -8.39 -0.22 8.13
CA GLN A 63 -9.16 -1.46 8.12
C GLN A 63 -8.79 -2.34 6.92
N THR A 64 -8.63 -1.72 5.75
CA THR A 64 -8.36 -2.42 4.49
C THR A 64 -6.90 -2.83 4.38
N ASN A 65 -5.96 -1.91 4.60
CA ASN A 65 -4.55 -2.14 4.31
C ASN A 65 -3.86 -2.97 5.40
N TYR A 66 -4.32 -2.87 6.65
CA TYR A 66 -3.70 -3.55 7.78
C TYR A 66 -4.56 -4.71 8.31
N TYR A 67 -5.79 -4.44 8.73
CA TYR A 67 -6.57 -5.46 9.45
C TYR A 67 -7.08 -6.59 8.55
N VAL A 68 -7.43 -6.31 7.28
CA VAL A 68 -7.75 -7.39 6.33
C VAL A 68 -6.52 -8.26 6.08
N ALA A 69 -5.35 -7.67 5.80
CA ALA A 69 -4.11 -8.42 5.62
C ALA A 69 -3.76 -9.28 6.85
N LYS A 70 -3.90 -8.71 8.06
CA LYS A 70 -3.71 -9.44 9.32
C LYS A 70 -4.64 -10.65 9.42
N ARG A 71 -5.95 -10.46 9.22
CA ARG A 71 -6.94 -11.55 9.30
C ARG A 71 -6.72 -12.61 8.23
N MET A 72 -6.30 -12.21 7.03
CA MET A 72 -5.95 -13.13 5.95
C MET A 72 -4.76 -14.00 6.35
N VAL A 73 -3.70 -13.42 6.92
CA VAL A 73 -2.58 -14.21 7.44
C VAL A 73 -3.07 -15.17 8.53
N GLU A 74 -3.75 -14.67 9.56
CA GLU A 74 -4.25 -15.50 10.68
C GLU A 74 -5.12 -16.66 10.21
N ARG A 75 -6.00 -16.42 9.23
CA ARG A 75 -6.90 -17.44 8.71
C ARG A 75 -6.19 -18.51 7.87
N PHE A 76 -5.13 -18.12 7.16
CA PHE A 76 -4.43 -19.00 6.21
C PHE A 76 -3.18 -19.67 6.80
N ILE A 77 -2.78 -19.37 8.05
CA ILE A 77 -1.70 -20.09 8.76
C ILE A 77 -1.83 -21.62 8.60
N PRO A 78 -2.98 -22.27 8.87
CA PRO A 78 -3.05 -23.74 8.80
C PRO A 78 -2.83 -24.30 7.38
N VAL A 79 -3.16 -23.51 6.36
CA VAL A 79 -2.98 -23.90 4.95
C VAL A 79 -1.54 -23.63 4.50
N LEU A 80 -0.91 -22.59 5.02
CA LEU A 80 0.50 -22.30 4.77
C LEU A 80 1.41 -23.35 5.45
N GLU A 81 1.07 -23.81 6.64
CA GLU A 81 1.82 -24.84 7.37
C GLU A 81 1.84 -26.21 6.67
N SER A 82 0.92 -26.49 5.75
CA SER A 82 0.93 -27.72 4.96
C SER A 82 1.80 -27.64 3.70
N SER A 83 2.39 -26.47 3.42
CA SER A 83 3.31 -26.26 2.29
C SER A 83 4.76 -26.52 2.69
N ASP A 84 5.55 -27.07 1.77
CA ASP A 84 6.99 -27.29 1.99
C ASP A 84 7.80 -25.98 2.06
N SER A 85 7.26 -24.88 1.48
CA SER A 85 7.93 -23.58 1.42
C SER A 85 6.91 -22.43 1.38
N PRO A 86 6.17 -22.21 2.48
CA PRO A 86 5.16 -21.17 2.53
C PRO A 86 5.81 -19.79 2.40
N THR A 87 5.19 -18.93 1.59
CA THR A 87 5.64 -17.55 1.44
C THR A 87 4.46 -16.59 1.64
N ILE A 88 4.64 -15.59 2.51
CA ILE A 88 3.70 -14.47 2.67
C ILE A 88 4.36 -13.22 2.09
N VAL A 89 3.67 -12.55 1.18
CA VAL A 89 4.09 -11.28 0.59
C VAL A 89 3.06 -10.20 0.94
N ASN A 90 3.48 -9.21 1.73
CA ASN A 90 2.66 -8.02 2.01
C ASN A 90 3.09 -6.88 1.07
N VAL A 91 2.19 -6.43 0.22
CA VAL A 91 2.44 -5.28 -0.65
C VAL A 91 2.28 -4.00 0.18
N SER A 92 3.32 -3.18 0.20
CA SER A 92 3.37 -1.93 0.97
C SER A 92 3.92 -0.79 0.11
N SER A 93 4.06 0.39 0.70
CA SER A 93 4.55 1.61 0.04
C SER A 93 5.83 2.12 0.67
N SER A 94 6.68 2.77 -0.13
CA SER A 94 7.86 3.50 0.35
C SER A 94 7.52 4.61 1.35
N ILE A 95 6.27 5.11 1.32
CA ILE A 95 5.75 6.13 2.24
C ILE A 95 5.60 5.57 3.67
N GLY A 96 5.48 4.25 3.85
CA GLY A 96 5.41 3.60 5.16
C GLY A 96 6.73 3.54 5.93
N LYS A 97 7.82 4.08 5.38
CA LYS A 97 9.13 4.10 6.04
C LYS A 97 9.10 5.06 7.23
N LEU A 98 9.61 4.60 8.37
CA LEU A 98 9.87 5.46 9.52
C LEU A 98 10.98 6.45 9.16
N LYS A 99 10.82 7.71 9.58
CA LYS A 99 11.90 8.69 9.52
C LYS A 99 12.95 8.31 10.57
N VAL A 100 14.22 8.33 10.19
CA VAL A 100 15.31 8.27 11.16
C VAL A 100 15.27 9.58 11.93
N ARG A 101 15.18 9.49 13.26
CA ARG A 101 15.18 10.67 14.12
C ARG A 101 16.53 11.36 13.99
N ASP A 102 16.54 12.63 13.60
CA ASP A 102 17.75 13.43 13.62
C ASP A 102 18.07 13.78 15.09
N PRO A 103 19.30 13.51 15.59
CA PRO A 103 19.71 13.90 16.94
C PRO A 103 19.50 15.39 17.26
N THR A 104 19.43 16.27 16.24
CA THR A 104 19.24 17.71 16.46
C THR A 104 17.81 18.12 16.85
N GLU A 105 16.80 17.26 16.69
CA GLU A 105 15.41 17.56 17.06
C GLU A 105 15.07 17.19 18.52
N MET A 106 16.07 16.83 19.35
CA MET A 106 15.88 16.44 20.75
C MET A 106 15.80 17.61 21.76
N HIS A 107 15.98 18.85 21.31
CA HIS A 107 16.10 20.02 22.21
C HIS A 107 15.08 21.14 21.97
N ALA A 108 13.98 20.88 21.27
CA ALA A 108 12.85 21.81 21.15
C ALA A 108 11.69 21.39 22.04
#